data_AF-D3IAB2-F1
#
_entry.id   AF-D3IAB2-F1
#
_cell.length_a   1.000
_cell.length_b   1.000
_cell.length_c   1.000
_cell.angle_alpha   90.00
_cell.angle_beta   90.00
_cell.angle_gamma   90.00
#
_symmetry.space_group_name_H-M   'P 1'
#
loop_
_entity.id
_entity.type
_entity.pdbx_description
1 polymer ?
#
loop_
_entity_poly.entity_id
_entity_poly.type
_entity_poly.pdbx_seq_one_letter_code
_entity_poly.pdbx_strand_id
1 'polypeptide(L)'
;MFSKIFRSEQENKDEENNSLAYTTDELVERIEALETKIASLEALLADYEELKVTITQLQKAQEKPANSALNSEHTIAKAPQKVGKLYLEAPLQDGSFSTFSKEEHVGKSLYVLETQDSKTGTFRVLESNDALATLLISTSQLVKPVCKLVDSKVRMPQRIINVEEGQAIFVDNVWKTTQKAVVRLE
;
A
#
# COMPACT_ATOMS: atom_id res chain seq x y z
N MET A 1 -48.84 39.34 -29.64
CA MET A 1 -48.02 38.11 -29.53
C MET A 1 -46.69 38.33 -28.83
N PHE A 2 -46.07 39.52 -28.93
CA PHE A 2 -44.78 39.83 -28.31
C PHE A 2 -44.76 39.76 -26.76
N SER A 3 -45.84 40.09 -26.06
CA SER A 3 -45.86 40.09 -24.58
C SER A 3 -45.77 38.71 -23.94
N LYS A 4 -46.17 37.63 -24.63
CA LYS A 4 -46.06 36.26 -24.11
C LYS A 4 -44.62 35.73 -24.17
N ILE A 5 -43.88 36.11 -25.22
CA ILE A 5 -42.49 35.67 -25.45
C ILE A 5 -41.54 36.32 -24.42
N PHE A 6 -41.71 37.62 -24.17
CA PHE A 6 -40.92 38.31 -23.14
C PHE A 6 -41.16 37.78 -21.73
N ARG A 7 -42.40 37.37 -21.42
CA ARG A 7 -42.73 36.81 -20.10
C ARG A 7 -42.13 35.42 -19.92
N SER A 8 -42.18 34.55 -20.93
CA SER A 8 -41.57 33.22 -20.87
C SER A 8 -40.05 33.25 -20.79
N GLU A 9 -39.39 34.21 -21.46
CA GLU A 9 -37.94 34.37 -21.36
C GLU A 9 -37.49 34.87 -19.98
N GLN A 10 -38.34 35.63 -19.29
CA GLN A 10 -38.06 36.14 -17.96
C GLN A 10 -38.27 35.05 -16.91
N GLU A 11 -39.34 34.26 -17.04
CA GLU A 11 -39.67 33.13 -16.16
C GLU A 11 -38.60 32.02 -16.24
N ASN A 12 -38.13 31.67 -17.45
CA ASN A 12 -37.01 30.72 -17.63
C ASN A 12 -35.70 31.21 -17.00
N LYS A 13 -35.39 32.52 -17.11
CA LYS A 13 -34.17 33.09 -16.50
C LYS A 13 -34.24 33.07 -14.98
N ASP A 14 -35.41 33.30 -14.41
CA ASP A 14 -35.61 33.27 -12.96
C ASP A 14 -35.50 31.82 -12.43
N GLU A 15 -36.01 30.83 -13.17
CA GLU A 15 -35.84 29.40 -12.84
C GLU A 15 -34.38 28.93 -12.96
N GLU A 16 -33.67 29.31 -14.04
CA GLU A 16 -32.25 29.00 -14.22
C GLU A 16 -31.38 29.63 -13.13
N ASN A 17 -31.61 30.90 -12.79
CA ASN A 17 -30.88 31.58 -11.71
C ASN A 17 -31.12 30.93 -10.34
N ASN A 18 -32.34 30.48 -10.06
CA ASN A 18 -32.66 29.80 -8.81
C ASN A 18 -32.00 28.41 -8.73
N SER A 19 -31.97 27.67 -9.84
CA SER A 19 -31.25 26.40 -9.92
C SER A 19 -29.74 26.58 -9.75
N LEU A 20 -29.16 27.62 -10.38
CA LEU A 20 -27.74 27.94 -10.27
C LEU A 20 -27.36 28.35 -8.84
N ALA A 21 -28.20 29.15 -8.17
CA ALA A 21 -28.01 29.53 -6.77
C ALA A 21 -27.99 28.29 -5.86
N TYR A 22 -28.95 27.38 -6.02
CA TYR A 22 -29.00 26.13 -5.26
C TYR A 22 -27.75 25.27 -5.44
N THR A 23 -27.27 25.11 -6.68
CA THR A 23 -26.02 24.36 -6.93
C THR A 23 -24.78 25.06 -6.40
N THR A 24 -24.79 26.39 -6.33
CA THR A 24 -23.67 27.16 -5.78
C THR A 24 -23.59 26.97 -4.27
N ASP A 25 -24.73 27.02 -3.57
CA ASP A 25 -24.80 26.80 -2.14
C ASP A 25 -24.35 25.38 -1.74
N GLU A 26 -24.76 24.35 -2.51
CA GLU A 26 -24.31 22.97 -2.29
C GLU A 26 -22.80 22.81 -2.49
N LEU A 27 -22.22 23.47 -3.51
CA LEU A 27 -20.79 23.46 -3.75
C LEU A 27 -20.01 24.19 -2.63
N VAL A 28 -20.54 25.29 -2.11
CA VAL A 28 -19.95 26.02 -0.99
C VAL A 28 -19.94 25.15 0.27
N GLU A 29 -21.06 24.52 0.61
CA GLU A 29 -21.14 23.60 1.76
C GLU A 29 -20.13 22.45 1.62
N ARG A 30 -19.97 21.92 0.39
CA ARG A 30 -18.99 20.86 0.13
C ARG A 30 -17.55 21.34 0.28
N ILE A 31 -17.25 22.57 -0.12
CA ILE A 31 -15.92 23.17 0.05
C ILE A 31 -15.61 23.33 1.54
N GLU A 32 -16.53 23.90 2.33
CA GLU A 32 -16.36 24.06 3.77
C GLU A 32 -16.15 22.71 4.48
N ALA A 33 -16.89 21.68 4.08
CA ALA A 33 -16.71 20.32 4.61
C ALA A 33 -15.35 19.69 4.24
N LEU A 34 -14.79 20.03 3.07
CA LEU A 34 -13.46 19.56 2.67
C LEU A 34 -12.36 20.33 3.40
N GLU A 35 -12.50 21.64 3.57
CA GLU A 35 -11.54 22.48 4.29
C GLU A 35 -11.43 22.07 5.77
N THR A 36 -12.57 21.82 6.43
CA THR A 36 -12.58 21.31 7.82
C THR A 36 -11.89 19.95 7.93
N LYS A 37 -12.09 19.06 6.95
CA LYS A 37 -11.40 17.76 6.90
C LYS A 37 -9.90 17.92 6.69
N ILE A 38 -9.47 18.83 5.82
CA ILE A 38 -8.04 19.12 5.60
C ILE A 38 -7.41 19.62 6.89
N ALA A 39 -8.01 20.59 7.56
CA ALA A 39 -7.52 21.11 8.84
C ALA A 39 -7.39 20.00 9.90
N SER A 40 -8.35 19.06 9.96
CA SER A 40 -8.27 17.92 10.90
C SER A 40 -7.13 16.95 10.59
N LEU A 41 -6.84 16.72 9.30
CA LEU A 41 -5.75 15.85 8.87
C LEU A 41 -4.38 16.50 9.13
N GLU A 42 -4.26 17.80 8.90
CA GLU A 42 -3.05 18.57 9.19
C GLU A 42 -2.72 18.56 10.69
N ALA A 43 -3.74 18.73 11.55
CA ALA A 43 -3.56 18.60 13.00
C ALA A 43 -3.06 17.20 13.41
N LEU A 44 -3.67 16.14 12.86
CA LEU A 44 -3.27 14.77 13.14
C LEU A 44 -1.84 14.45 12.67
N LEU A 45 -1.41 15.04 11.54
CA LEU A 45 -0.04 14.92 11.05
C LEU A 45 0.96 15.60 12.00
N ALA A 46 0.64 16.78 12.52
CA ALA A 46 1.48 17.48 13.49
C ALA A 46 1.67 16.66 14.78
N ASP A 47 0.59 16.09 15.32
CA ASP A 47 0.65 15.21 16.51
C ASP A 47 1.52 13.98 16.26
N TYR A 48 1.42 13.38 15.06
CA TYR A 48 2.23 12.22 14.70
C TYR A 48 3.73 12.56 14.58
N GLU A 49 4.05 13.74 14.07
CA GLU A 49 5.43 14.23 14.00
C GLU A 49 6.03 14.47 15.39
N GLU A 50 5.27 15.09 16.31
CA GLU A 50 5.68 15.29 17.70
C GLU A 50 5.93 13.95 18.42
N LEU A 51 5.04 12.98 18.22
CA LEU A 51 5.19 11.64 18.78
C LEU A 51 6.45 10.95 18.24
N LYS A 52 6.74 11.08 16.94
CA LYS A 52 7.94 10.54 16.31
C LYS A 52 9.23 11.17 16.86
N VAL A 53 9.22 12.48 17.10
CA VAL A 53 10.35 13.19 17.74
C VAL A 53 10.55 12.67 19.17
N THR A 54 9.48 12.50 19.94
CA THR A 54 9.54 11.98 21.31
C THR A 54 10.12 10.55 21.35
N ILE A 55 9.66 9.66 20.47
CA ILE A 55 10.19 8.29 20.35
C ILE A 55 11.69 8.29 20.01
N THR A 56 12.12 9.13 19.07
CA THR A 56 13.55 9.20 18.69
C THR A 56 14.43 9.77 19.81
N GLN A 57 13.93 10.69 20.63
CA GLN A 57 14.64 11.20 21.80
C GLN A 57 14.74 10.14 22.91
N LEU A 58 13.67 9.38 23.17
CA LEU A 58 13.67 8.27 24.13
C LEU A 58 14.63 7.15 23.71
N GLN A 59 14.70 6.81 22.43
CA GLN A 59 15.65 5.84 21.89
C GLN A 59 17.11 6.30 22.08
N LYS A 60 17.40 7.59 21.89
CA LYS A 60 18.74 8.15 22.13
C LYS A 60 19.12 8.19 23.61
N ALA A 61 18.15 8.33 24.52
CA ALA A 61 18.40 8.34 25.96
C ALA A 61 18.71 6.95 26.54
N GLN A 62 18.42 5.87 25.82
CA GLN A 62 18.70 4.49 26.24
C GLN A 62 20.06 3.94 25.80
N GLU A 63 20.89 4.71 25.07
CA GLU A 63 22.26 4.32 24.71
C GLU A 63 23.33 5.06 25.57
N LYS A 64 23.80 4.40 26.64
CA LYS A 64 25.10 4.68 27.31
C LYS A 64 25.68 3.36 27.86
N PRO A 65 27.01 3.23 28.07
CA PRO A 65 27.82 2.30 27.28
C PRO A 65 28.47 1.20 28.13
N ALA A 66 28.69 0.03 27.55
CA ALA A 66 29.59 -0.99 28.11
C ALA A 66 30.55 -1.47 27.01
N ASN A 67 31.74 -0.89 27.00
CA ASN A 67 32.89 -1.41 26.27
C ASN A 67 33.39 -2.70 26.92
N SER A 68 33.69 -3.72 26.11
CA SER A 68 34.83 -4.63 26.35
C SER A 68 35.31 -5.25 25.04
N ALA A 69 36.36 -4.59 24.52
CA ALA A 69 37.60 -5.15 23.99
C ALA A 69 37.59 -6.25 22.89
N LEU A 70 38.21 -5.85 21.77
CA LEU A 70 39.19 -6.59 20.95
C LEU A 70 38.69 -7.82 20.17
N ASN A 71 38.41 -7.62 18.88
CA ASN A 71 39.41 -7.95 17.86
C ASN A 71 39.08 -7.29 16.52
N SER A 72 40.14 -6.75 15.93
CA SER A 72 40.20 -6.14 14.61
C SER A 72 40.06 -7.20 13.52
N GLU A 73 39.06 -7.05 12.66
CA GLU A 73 39.19 -7.39 11.24
C GLU A 73 38.13 -6.61 10.45
N HIS A 74 38.59 -5.99 9.37
CA HIS A 74 37.79 -5.13 8.51
C HIS A 74 36.61 -5.90 7.90
N THR A 75 35.40 -5.57 8.31
CA THR A 75 34.27 -5.49 7.38
C THR A 75 33.49 -4.24 7.74
N ILE A 76 33.32 -3.36 6.75
CA ILE A 76 32.46 -2.18 6.87
C ILE A 76 31.06 -2.71 7.12
N ALA A 77 30.70 -2.88 8.39
CA ALA A 77 29.34 -3.19 8.81
C ALA A 77 28.52 -1.94 8.54
N LYS A 78 27.95 -1.88 7.33
CA LYS A 78 26.83 -1.02 7.00
C LYS A 78 25.83 -1.17 8.15
N ALA A 79 25.60 -0.10 8.90
CA ALA A 79 24.55 -0.04 9.92
C ALA A 79 23.28 -0.70 9.36
N PRO A 80 22.52 -1.49 10.14
CA PRO A 80 21.36 -2.22 9.64
C PRO A 80 20.42 -1.22 8.97
N GLN A 81 20.45 -1.20 7.64
CA GLN A 81 19.60 -0.33 6.84
C GLN A 81 18.20 -0.83 7.14
N LYS A 82 17.34 0.01 7.74
CA LYS A 82 15.99 -0.39 8.16
C LYS A 82 15.25 -0.95 6.94
N VAL A 83 15.14 -2.27 6.87
CA VAL A 83 14.39 -2.97 5.83
C VAL A 83 12.91 -2.75 6.15
N GLY A 84 12.23 -1.99 5.32
CA GLY A 84 10.79 -1.83 5.37
C GLY A 84 10.12 -3.11 4.92
N LYS A 85 9.11 -3.57 5.68
CA LYS A 85 8.25 -4.70 5.32
C LYS A 85 6.87 -4.20 4.93
N LEU A 86 6.37 -4.71 3.81
CA LEU A 86 5.02 -4.46 3.30
C LEU A 86 4.36 -5.80 3.00
N TYR A 87 3.08 -5.92 3.32
CA TYR A 87 2.25 -7.06 2.97
C TYR A 87 1.41 -6.68 1.76
N LEU A 88 1.45 -7.51 0.72
CA LEU A 88 0.75 -7.28 -0.52
C LEU A 88 -0.42 -8.26 -0.65
N GLU A 89 -1.51 -7.76 -1.21
CA GLU A 89 -2.66 -8.59 -1.57
C GLU A 89 -2.44 -9.32 -2.91
N ALA A 90 -3.51 -9.91 -3.45
CA ALA A 90 -3.48 -10.55 -4.75
C ALA A 90 -2.98 -9.59 -5.86
N PRO A 91 -2.10 -10.06 -6.76
CA PRO A 91 -1.66 -9.26 -7.88
C PRO A 91 -2.80 -9.05 -8.89
N LEU A 92 -2.70 -7.97 -9.63
CA LEU A 92 -3.47 -7.75 -10.85
C LEU A 92 -2.98 -8.70 -11.96
N GLN A 93 -3.77 -8.87 -13.01
CA GLN A 93 -3.45 -9.77 -14.12
C GLN A 93 -2.17 -9.38 -14.89
N ASP A 94 -1.78 -8.10 -14.81
CA ASP A 94 -0.55 -7.56 -15.39
C ASP A 94 0.70 -7.83 -14.52
N GLY A 95 0.52 -8.44 -13.34
CA GLY A 95 1.61 -8.73 -12.41
C GLY A 95 2.00 -7.56 -11.52
N SER A 96 1.14 -6.54 -11.38
CA SER A 96 1.32 -5.44 -10.44
C SER A 96 0.53 -5.64 -9.14
N PHE A 97 1.01 -5.05 -8.05
CA PHE A 97 0.32 -5.00 -6.77
C PHE A 97 -0.13 -3.57 -6.48
N SER A 98 -1.45 -3.36 -6.49
CA SER A 98 -2.07 -2.07 -6.19
C SER A 98 -2.34 -1.85 -4.71
N THR A 99 -2.51 -2.94 -3.95
CA THR A 99 -2.89 -2.89 -2.54
C THR A 99 -1.79 -3.46 -1.67
N PHE A 100 -1.33 -2.66 -0.71
CA PHE A 100 -0.29 -3.03 0.24
C PHE A 100 -0.46 -2.34 1.59
N SER A 101 -0.04 -3.01 2.67
CA SER A 101 -0.13 -2.53 4.05
C SER A 101 1.16 -2.80 4.83
N LYS A 102 1.39 -2.06 5.93
CA LYS A 102 2.51 -2.35 6.85
C LYS A 102 2.20 -3.49 7.81
N GLU A 103 0.91 -3.79 7.97
CA GLU A 103 0.40 -4.86 8.82
C GLU A 103 -0.11 -6.01 7.96
N GLU A 104 0.07 -7.23 8.45
CA GLU A 104 -0.44 -8.43 7.79
C GLU A 104 -1.95 -8.53 8.03
N HIS A 105 -2.72 -8.63 6.95
CA HIS A 105 -4.15 -8.91 7.03
C HIS A 105 -4.40 -10.36 6.64
N VAL A 106 -4.69 -11.20 7.64
CA VAL A 106 -5.08 -12.60 7.43
C VAL A 106 -6.28 -12.66 6.48
N GLY A 107 -6.22 -13.53 5.48
CA GLY A 107 -7.24 -13.72 4.43
C GLY A 107 -7.05 -12.84 3.20
N LYS A 108 -6.19 -11.82 3.28
CA LYS A 108 -6.00 -10.82 2.20
C LYS A 108 -4.56 -10.69 1.75
N SER A 109 -3.64 -10.67 2.72
CA SER A 109 -2.20 -10.62 2.47
C SER A 109 -1.74 -11.98 1.96
N LEU A 110 -1.13 -12.00 0.77
CA LEU A 110 -0.59 -13.22 0.16
C LEU A 110 0.93 -13.16 -0.03
N TYR A 111 1.48 -11.96 -0.07
CA TYR A 111 2.89 -11.73 -0.31
C TYR A 111 3.46 -10.80 0.75
N VAL A 112 4.76 -10.93 0.99
CA VAL A 112 5.54 -9.96 1.78
C VAL A 112 6.65 -9.42 0.90
N LEU A 113 6.78 -8.10 0.91
CA LEU A 113 7.79 -7.33 0.19
C LEU A 113 8.72 -6.65 1.18
N GLU A 114 10.02 -6.84 0.98
CA GLU A 114 11.09 -6.24 1.74
C GLU A 114 11.79 -5.19 0.87
N THR A 115 11.85 -3.95 1.35
CA THR A 115 12.44 -2.82 0.60
C THR A 115 13.36 -2.00 1.51
N GLN A 116 14.46 -1.49 0.96
CA GLN A 116 15.41 -0.64 1.68
C GLN A 116 15.31 0.83 1.27
N ASP A 117 14.79 1.11 0.08
CA ASP A 117 14.80 2.42 -0.57
C ASP A 117 13.39 2.89 -0.99
N SER A 118 12.34 2.12 -0.67
CA SER A 118 10.95 2.35 -1.08
C SER A 118 10.74 2.44 -2.60
N LYS A 119 11.73 2.04 -3.39
CA LYS A 119 11.69 2.06 -4.86
C LYS A 119 11.82 0.67 -5.45
N THR A 120 12.64 -0.16 -4.84
CA THR A 120 12.89 -1.54 -5.23
C THR A 120 12.68 -2.45 -4.04
N GLY A 121 12.15 -3.64 -4.27
CA GLY A 121 11.93 -4.60 -3.20
C GLY A 121 11.99 -6.02 -3.71
N THR A 122 12.39 -6.92 -2.82
CA THR A 122 12.24 -8.35 -3.04
C THR A 122 10.93 -8.80 -2.41
N PHE A 123 10.22 -9.71 -3.06
CA PHE A 123 8.97 -10.23 -2.54
C PHE A 123 8.93 -11.75 -2.55
N ARG A 124 8.18 -12.31 -1.61
CA ARG A 124 7.96 -13.75 -1.43
C ARG A 124 6.52 -14.02 -1.03
N VAL A 125 6.07 -15.25 -1.23
CA VAL A 125 4.73 -15.68 -0.83
C VAL A 125 4.71 -15.95 0.68
N LEU A 126 3.65 -15.54 1.36
CA LEU A 126 3.48 -15.86 2.78
C LEU A 126 3.31 -17.36 2.98
N GLU A 127 3.98 -17.91 3.99
CA GLU A 127 3.97 -19.36 4.28
C GLU A 127 2.86 -19.75 5.27
N SER A 128 1.85 -18.89 5.43
CA SER A 128 0.72 -19.15 6.32
C SER A 128 -0.29 -20.13 5.69
N ASN A 129 -1.01 -20.87 6.53
CA ASN A 129 -2.07 -21.79 6.08
C ASN A 129 -3.18 -21.06 5.31
N ASP A 130 -3.43 -19.81 5.68
CA ASP A 130 -4.44 -18.97 5.04
C ASP A 130 -4.01 -18.50 3.64
N ALA A 131 -2.74 -18.10 3.50
CA ALA A 131 -2.16 -17.83 2.18
C ALA A 131 -2.22 -19.10 1.31
N LEU A 132 -1.87 -20.27 1.85
CA LEU A 132 -1.96 -21.55 1.13
C LEU A 132 -3.38 -21.85 0.67
N ALA A 133 -4.36 -21.74 1.56
CA ALA A 133 -5.76 -21.96 1.23
C ALA A 133 -6.19 -21.03 0.07
N THR A 134 -5.83 -19.76 0.16
CA THR A 134 -6.17 -18.75 -0.86
C THR A 134 -5.49 -19.05 -2.20
N LEU A 135 -4.20 -19.40 -2.20
CA LEU A 135 -3.44 -19.79 -3.40
C LEU A 135 -4.07 -21.01 -4.10
N LEU A 136 -4.55 -21.99 -3.32
CA LEU A 136 -5.18 -23.19 -3.85
C LEU A 136 -6.56 -22.94 -4.46
N ILE A 137 -7.26 -21.86 -4.09
CA ILE A 137 -8.52 -21.46 -4.75
C ILE A 137 -8.26 -21.14 -6.23
N SER A 138 -7.20 -20.39 -6.53
CA SER A 138 -6.90 -19.99 -7.92
C SER A 138 -5.42 -19.65 -8.13
N THR A 139 -4.61 -20.68 -8.40
CA THR A 139 -3.19 -20.48 -8.73
C THR A 139 -2.99 -19.64 -10.00
N SER A 140 -3.92 -19.71 -10.95
CA SER A 140 -3.78 -18.98 -12.21
C SER A 140 -3.93 -17.47 -12.08
N GLN A 141 -4.75 -16.99 -11.14
CA GLN A 141 -4.95 -15.57 -10.92
C GLN A 141 -4.06 -15.04 -9.80
N LEU A 142 -3.79 -15.87 -8.79
CA LEU A 142 -3.10 -15.41 -7.59
C LEU A 142 -1.59 -15.62 -7.67
N VAL A 143 -1.10 -16.60 -8.44
CA VAL A 143 0.32 -16.99 -8.51
C VAL A 143 0.94 -16.67 -9.86
N LYS A 144 0.37 -17.18 -10.96
CA LYS A 144 0.97 -17.09 -12.30
C LYS A 144 1.34 -15.66 -12.76
N PRO A 145 0.64 -14.58 -12.37
CA PRO A 145 1.04 -13.23 -12.78
C PRO A 145 2.43 -12.85 -12.28
N VAL A 146 2.77 -13.20 -11.04
CA VAL A 146 3.98 -12.71 -10.34
C VAL A 146 4.94 -13.82 -9.89
N CYS A 147 4.55 -15.08 -10.03
CA CYS A 147 5.35 -16.23 -9.64
C CYS A 147 5.38 -17.31 -10.72
N LYS A 148 6.45 -18.12 -10.69
CA LYS A 148 6.58 -19.38 -11.41
C LYS A 148 6.34 -20.51 -10.42
N LEU A 149 5.36 -21.36 -10.71
CA LEU A 149 5.09 -22.54 -9.92
C LEU A 149 5.97 -23.68 -10.43
N VAL A 150 6.80 -24.24 -9.55
CA VAL A 150 7.57 -25.46 -9.85
C VAL A 150 6.67 -26.65 -9.58
N ASP A 151 6.55 -27.54 -10.57
CA ASP A 151 5.74 -28.74 -10.45
C ASP A 151 6.16 -29.55 -9.23
N SER A 152 5.22 -29.78 -8.32
CA SER A 152 5.35 -30.77 -7.27
C SER A 152 4.47 -31.97 -7.63
N LYS A 153 4.96 -33.18 -7.36
CA LYS A 153 4.17 -34.41 -7.55
C LYS A 153 3.15 -34.61 -6.41
N VAL A 154 2.87 -33.59 -5.62
CA VAL A 154 2.03 -33.68 -4.43
C VAL A 154 0.57 -33.46 -4.79
N ARG A 155 -0.29 -34.42 -4.42
CA ARG A 155 -1.72 -34.38 -4.71
C ARG A 155 -2.48 -33.34 -3.87
N MET A 156 -2.03 -33.12 -2.63
CA MET A 156 -2.62 -32.18 -1.68
C MET A 156 -1.51 -31.45 -0.92
N PRO A 157 -1.03 -30.32 -1.45
CA PRO A 157 0.00 -29.54 -0.77
C PRO A 157 -0.50 -29.02 0.58
N GLN A 158 0.38 -29.07 1.58
CA GLN A 158 0.20 -28.63 2.96
C GLN A 158 1.06 -27.40 3.30
N ARG A 159 2.03 -27.04 2.45
CA ARG A 159 2.95 -25.92 2.67
C ARG A 159 3.37 -25.24 1.37
N ILE A 160 3.78 -23.98 1.52
CA ILE A 160 4.38 -23.18 0.45
C ILE A 160 5.87 -23.10 0.73
N ILE A 161 6.69 -23.27 -0.30
CA ILE A 161 8.13 -23.07 -0.24
C ILE A 161 8.53 -22.01 -1.25
N ASN A 162 9.11 -20.93 -0.75
CA ASN A 162 9.75 -19.91 -1.57
C ASN A 162 11.13 -20.41 -2.00
N VAL A 163 11.27 -20.79 -3.28
CA VAL A 163 12.53 -21.30 -3.85
C VAL A 163 13.42 -20.14 -4.28
N GLU A 164 12.84 -19.13 -4.92
CA GLU A 164 13.54 -17.89 -5.29
C GLU A 164 12.62 -16.71 -5.02
N GLU A 165 13.19 -15.61 -4.51
CA GLU A 165 12.47 -14.36 -4.31
C GLU A 165 12.20 -13.66 -5.65
N GLY A 166 11.05 -13.00 -5.73
CA GLY A 166 10.74 -12.10 -6.83
C GLY A 166 11.30 -10.72 -6.59
N GLN A 167 11.36 -9.90 -7.64
CA GLN A 167 11.71 -8.49 -7.54
C GLN A 167 10.59 -7.63 -8.08
N ALA A 168 10.36 -6.50 -7.41
CA ALA A 168 9.38 -5.51 -7.82
C ALA A 168 9.95 -4.09 -7.72
N ILE A 169 9.42 -3.21 -8.56
CA ILE A 169 9.73 -1.77 -8.57
C ILE A 169 8.47 -0.97 -8.31
N PHE A 170 8.59 0.11 -7.54
CA PHE A 170 7.47 1.00 -7.25
C PHE A 170 7.37 2.09 -8.31
N VAL A 171 6.33 2.04 -9.14
CA VAL A 171 6.11 2.96 -10.26
C VAL A 171 4.61 3.23 -10.36
N ASP A 172 4.22 4.50 -10.56
CA ASP A 172 2.80 4.91 -10.68
C ASP A 172 1.94 4.50 -9.48
N ASN A 173 2.50 4.57 -8.26
CA ASN A 173 1.85 4.19 -7.00
C ASN A 173 1.49 2.68 -6.89
N VAL A 174 2.07 1.82 -7.73
CA VAL A 174 1.90 0.36 -7.68
C VAL A 174 3.25 -0.34 -7.69
N TRP A 175 3.32 -1.52 -7.07
CA TRP A 175 4.51 -2.37 -7.15
C TRP A 175 4.43 -3.26 -8.40
N LYS A 176 5.24 -2.98 -9.41
CA LYS A 176 5.30 -3.77 -10.65
C LYS A 176 6.35 -4.86 -10.53
N THR A 177 5.98 -6.10 -10.78
CA THR A 177 6.91 -7.23 -10.79
C THR A 177 7.88 -7.12 -11.96
N THR A 178 9.19 -7.09 -11.67
CA THR A 178 10.26 -7.15 -12.67
C THR A 178 10.80 -8.56 -12.83
N GLN A 179 10.91 -9.30 -11.72
CA GLN A 179 11.33 -10.69 -11.70
C GLN A 179 10.31 -11.52 -10.93
N LYS A 180 9.79 -12.57 -11.57
CA LYS A 180 8.84 -13.48 -10.93
C LYS A 180 9.53 -14.31 -9.85
N ALA A 181 8.91 -14.43 -8.69
CA ALA A 181 9.35 -15.36 -7.65
C ALA A 181 9.18 -16.81 -8.11
N VAL A 182 9.91 -17.75 -7.53
CA VAL A 182 9.76 -19.18 -7.80
C VAL A 182 9.24 -19.86 -6.55
N VAL A 183 8.10 -20.54 -6.67
CA VAL A 183 7.43 -21.20 -5.55
C VAL A 183 7.14 -22.65 -5.84
N ARG A 184 7.23 -23.48 -4.81
CA ARG A 184 6.87 -24.89 -4.83
C ARG A 184 5.82 -25.15 -3.76
N LEU A 185 4.75 -25.84 -4.12
CA LEU A 185 3.72 -26.27 -3.18
C LEU A 185 4.00 -27.71 -2.80
N GLU A 186 4.16 -28.02 -1.53
CA GLU A 186 4.45 -29.37 -1.02
C GLU A 186 3.44 -29.84 -0.01
#